data_AF-A0AAN5CFA1-F1
#
_entry.id   AF-A0AAN5CFA1-F1
#
_cell.length_a   1.000
_cell.length_b   1.000
_cell.length_c   1.000
_cell.angle_alpha   90.00
_cell.angle_beta   90.00
_cell.angle_gamma   90.00
#
_symmetry.space_group_name_H-M   'P 1'
#
loop_
_entity.id
_entity.type
_entity.pdbx_description
1 polymer ?
#
loop_
_entity_poly.entity_id
_entity_poly.type
_entity_poly.pdbx_seq_one_letter_code
_entity_poly.pdbx_strand_id
1 'polypeptide(L)'
;MSLYDIIEDSHIVYGLITNSLLLFAILRFTRKSLGAYKHLQLIFAAYDLFLVTLHAVLKPRVMVVETTIFGVAADWDNRYITAFYCSCNTVPFVLMIIDFLYRYWSIAKPHQLGLFHNGKFIMMLNIIPLIEYIIWFVVCTEVLTGKGDEIGKTLLQQESGRRLAKPMMEGWLVMNYWENGELNVPILCALMVFNVIMFGCFAIAVCLGSMTYYHIYVLGSTANISAHALHMQRKLFVSVCVQTAIPLVFVYIPYIAVLNLPVLNFPVYFWDDACMLLTSCFPAWDGFIVIVLMPDYWKGLVGIIKRKPKENTSAPTYSTR
;
A
#
# COMPACT_ATOMS: atom_id res chain seq x y z
N MET A 1 15.08 0.83 24.07
CA MET A 1 14.26 0.55 22.88
C MET A 1 12.84 0.38 23.36
N SER A 2 11.90 1.18 22.83
CA SER A 2 10.51 1.13 23.30
C SER A 2 9.80 -0.12 22.74
N LEU A 3 8.69 -0.54 23.35
CA LEU A 3 7.87 -1.63 22.81
C LEU A 3 7.36 -1.29 21.40
N TYR A 4 7.07 -0.01 21.15
CA TYR A 4 6.68 0.50 19.85
C TYR A 4 7.73 0.19 18.78
N ASP A 5 8.99 0.56 19.04
CA ASP A 5 10.08 0.35 18.08
C ASP A 5 10.29 -1.13 17.77
N ILE A 6 10.15 -2.00 18.78
CA ILE A 6 10.28 -3.46 18.60
C ILE A 6 9.18 -3.99 17.69
N ILE A 7 7.93 -3.54 17.87
CA ILE A 7 6.79 -3.97 17.04
C ILE A 7 6.96 -3.44 15.61
N GLU A 8 7.30 -2.16 15.46
CA GLU A 8 7.55 -1.53 14.17
C GLU A 8 8.69 -2.21 13.39
N ASP A 9 9.84 -2.42 14.04
CA ASP A 9 10.98 -3.10 13.44
C ASP A 9 10.62 -4.55 13.06
N SER A 10 9.78 -5.22 13.85
CA SER A 10 9.27 -6.57 13.53
C SER A 10 8.37 -6.56 12.28
N HIS A 11 7.49 -5.57 12.14
CA HIS A 11 6.67 -5.39 10.94
C HIS A 11 7.53 -5.16 9.70
N ILE A 12 8.55 -4.31 9.81
CA ILE A 12 9.49 -4.01 8.74
C ILE A 12 10.22 -5.29 8.30
N VAL A 13 10.81 -6.04 9.24
CA VAL A 13 11.53 -7.27 8.93
C VAL A 13 10.61 -8.29 8.26
N TYR A 14 9.39 -8.47 8.78
CA TYR A 14 8.41 -9.36 8.17
C TYR A 14 8.03 -8.89 6.76
N GLY A 15 7.83 -7.58 6.57
CA GLY A 15 7.53 -6.96 5.28
C GLY A 15 8.60 -7.17 4.22
N LEU A 16 9.87 -7.01 4.60
CA LEU A 16 11.00 -7.28 3.71
C LEU A 16 11.06 -8.76 3.31
N ILE A 17 10.88 -9.67 4.28
CA ILE A 17 10.92 -11.11 4.04
C ILE A 17 9.76 -11.56 3.14
N THR A 18 8.52 -11.20 3.47
CA THR A 18 7.33 -11.67 2.75
C THR A 18 7.30 -11.13 1.32
N ASN A 19 7.62 -9.85 1.10
CA ASN A 19 7.65 -9.28 -0.25
C ASN A 19 8.82 -9.82 -1.08
N SER A 20 9.99 -10.07 -0.48
CA SER A 20 11.10 -10.74 -1.18
C SER A 20 10.75 -12.18 -1.57
N LEU A 21 10.10 -12.92 -0.66
CA LEU A 21 9.60 -14.27 -0.95
C LEU A 21 8.51 -14.26 -2.03
N LEU A 22 7.62 -13.27 -2.00
CA LEU A 22 6.58 -13.10 -3.00
C LEU A 22 7.19 -12.82 -4.38
N LEU A 23 8.14 -11.88 -4.47
CA LEU A 23 8.88 -11.61 -5.71
C LEU A 23 9.52 -12.88 -6.26
N PHE A 24 10.24 -13.62 -5.41
CA PHE A 24 10.83 -14.91 -5.79
C PHE A 24 9.78 -15.90 -6.29
N ALA A 25 8.66 -16.04 -5.57
CA ALA A 25 7.59 -16.96 -5.93
C ALA A 25 6.92 -16.59 -7.26
N ILE A 26 6.67 -15.31 -7.52
CA ILE A 26 6.11 -14.83 -8.79
C ILE A 26 7.09 -15.12 -9.95
N LEU A 27 8.38 -14.86 -9.75
CA LEU A 27 9.37 -15.13 -10.79
C LEU A 27 9.46 -16.63 -11.11
N ARG A 28 9.42 -17.49 -10.09
CA ARG A 28 9.69 -18.93 -10.21
C ARG A 28 8.47 -19.79 -10.55
N PHE A 29 7.30 -19.49 -9.99
CA PHE A 29 6.15 -20.40 -9.98
C PHE A 29 4.92 -19.89 -10.74
N THR A 30 4.89 -18.63 -11.18
CA THR A 30 3.76 -18.12 -11.98
C THR A 30 3.65 -18.85 -13.32
N ARG A 31 2.46 -19.38 -13.61
CA ARG A 31 2.14 -20.03 -14.88
C ARG A 31 2.19 -19.04 -16.04
N LYS A 32 2.64 -19.51 -17.21
CA LYS A 32 2.64 -18.71 -18.46
C LYS A 32 1.23 -18.18 -18.82
N SER A 33 0.18 -18.90 -18.44
CA SER A 33 -1.22 -18.53 -18.69
C SER A 33 -1.68 -17.27 -17.96
N LEU A 34 -0.94 -16.80 -16.94
CA LEU A 34 -1.27 -15.57 -16.21
C LEU A 34 -0.82 -14.30 -16.96
N GLY A 35 0.02 -14.43 -17.99
CA GLY A 35 0.36 -13.33 -18.91
C GLY A 35 0.72 -12.01 -18.21
N ALA A 36 0.06 -10.92 -18.62
CA ALA A 36 0.27 -9.58 -18.09
C ALA A 36 -0.04 -9.42 -16.59
N TYR A 37 -0.89 -10.28 -16.00
CA TYR A 37 -1.15 -10.25 -14.56
C TYR A 37 0.10 -10.51 -13.71
N LYS A 38 1.03 -11.33 -14.23
CA LYS A 38 2.33 -11.54 -13.58
C LYS A 38 3.07 -10.23 -13.36
N HIS A 39 3.05 -9.35 -14.36
CA HIS A 39 3.77 -8.07 -14.29
C HIS A 39 3.13 -7.14 -13.26
N LEU A 40 1.81 -7.12 -13.16
CA LEU A 40 1.11 -6.35 -12.12
C LEU A 40 1.51 -6.83 -10.73
N GLN A 41 1.48 -8.13 -10.45
CA GLN A 41 1.90 -8.66 -9.15
C GLN A 41 3.37 -8.37 -8.82
N LEU A 42 4.27 -8.39 -9.82
CA LEU A 42 5.67 -8.01 -9.63
C LEU A 42 5.80 -6.53 -9.25
N ILE A 43 5.03 -5.65 -9.89
CA ILE A 43 5.04 -4.21 -9.60
C ILE A 43 4.57 -3.98 -8.16
N PHE A 44 3.47 -4.60 -7.73
CA PHE A 44 2.99 -4.51 -6.35
C PHE A 44 4.04 -4.96 -5.34
N ALA A 45 4.56 -6.18 -5.48
CA ALA A 45 5.53 -6.72 -4.53
C ALA A 45 6.84 -5.91 -4.50
N ALA A 46 7.27 -5.35 -5.63
CA ALA A 46 8.43 -4.47 -5.69
C ALA A 46 8.15 -3.10 -5.03
N TYR A 47 6.96 -2.55 -5.22
CA TYR A 47 6.55 -1.28 -4.63
C TYR A 47 6.37 -1.39 -3.12
N ASP A 48 5.78 -2.49 -2.65
CA ASP A 48 5.66 -2.79 -1.22
C ASP A 48 7.04 -2.93 -0.57
N LEU A 49 7.99 -3.60 -1.23
CA LEU A 49 9.37 -3.68 -0.75
C LEU A 49 10.02 -2.28 -0.66
N PHE A 50 9.75 -1.41 -1.63
CA PHE A 50 10.18 -0.02 -1.61
C PHE A 50 9.55 0.74 -0.44
N LEU A 51 8.24 0.64 -0.22
CA LEU A 51 7.55 1.32 0.88
C LEU A 51 8.02 0.85 2.26
N VAL A 52 8.22 -0.47 2.46
CA VAL A 52 8.77 -1.01 3.71
C VAL A 52 10.17 -0.47 3.96
N THR A 53 11.02 -0.45 2.92
CA THR A 53 12.38 0.08 3.03
C THR A 53 12.35 1.57 3.36
N LEU A 54 11.48 2.32 2.69
CA LEU A 54 11.33 3.75 2.92
C LEU A 54 10.85 4.05 4.35
N HIS A 55 9.87 3.30 4.84
CA HIS A 55 9.39 3.39 6.21
C HIS A 55 10.50 3.09 7.23
N ALA A 56 11.31 2.05 6.97
CA ALA A 56 12.44 1.69 7.82
C ALA A 56 13.53 2.76 7.90
N VAL A 57 13.80 3.44 6.78
CA VAL A 57 14.83 4.48 6.69
C VAL A 57 14.35 5.79 7.30
N LEU A 58 13.08 6.14 7.10
CA LEU A 58 12.55 7.45 7.47
C LEU A 58 11.85 7.49 8.83
N LYS A 59 11.41 6.35 9.37
CA LYS A 59 10.73 6.21 10.67
C LYS A 59 9.70 7.32 10.92
N PRO A 60 8.63 7.39 10.11
CA PRO A 60 7.61 8.42 10.24
C PRO A 60 6.87 8.30 11.58
N ARG A 61 6.43 9.45 12.10
CA ARG A 61 5.66 9.55 13.34
C ARG A 61 4.47 10.45 13.10
N VAL A 62 3.30 9.99 13.56
CA VAL A 62 2.06 10.76 13.57
C VAL A 62 1.76 11.12 15.02
N MET A 63 1.36 12.37 15.24
CA MET A 63 0.93 12.84 16.55
C MET A 63 -0.29 13.74 16.38
N VAL A 64 -1.23 13.64 17.30
CA VAL A 64 -2.32 14.61 17.43
C VAL A 64 -2.25 15.25 18.80
N VAL A 65 -2.18 16.59 18.82
CA VAL A 65 -2.13 17.40 20.04
C VAL A 65 -3.36 18.27 20.15
N GLU A 66 -3.80 18.53 21.38
CA GLU A 66 -4.98 19.37 21.70
C GLU A 66 -6.28 18.95 21.00
N THR A 67 -6.37 17.70 20.55
CA THR A 67 -7.48 17.15 19.75
C THR A 67 -7.59 17.74 18.35
N THR A 68 -7.09 18.94 18.07
CA THR A 68 -7.35 19.71 16.83
C THR A 68 -6.12 19.89 15.93
N ILE A 69 -4.93 19.44 16.35
CA ILE A 69 -3.70 19.63 15.58
C ILE A 69 -3.13 18.27 15.21
N PHE A 70 -3.16 17.94 13.92
CA PHE A 70 -2.50 16.76 13.38
C PHE A 70 -1.09 17.12 12.89
N GLY A 71 -0.12 16.26 13.19
CA GLY A 71 1.24 16.38 12.71
C GLY A 71 1.79 15.05 12.22
N VAL A 72 2.56 15.09 11.14
CA VAL A 72 3.42 13.98 10.71
C VAL A 72 4.84 14.47 10.46
N ALA A 73 5.83 13.71 10.91
CA ALA A 73 7.25 13.99 10.70
C ALA A 73 8.06 12.70 10.54
N ALA A 74 9.10 12.75 9.70
CA ALA A 74 10.11 11.71 9.58
C ALA A 74 11.33 12.01 10.47
N ASP A 75 12.03 10.97 10.91
CA ASP A 75 13.18 11.06 11.83
C ASP A 75 14.37 11.87 11.29
N TRP A 76 14.40 12.06 9.96
CA TRP A 76 15.37 12.87 9.22
C TRP A 76 15.13 14.38 9.37
N ASP A 77 14.06 14.75 10.08
CA ASP A 77 13.73 16.11 10.49
C ASP A 77 13.71 17.12 9.34
N ASN A 78 13.25 16.67 8.17
CA ASN A 78 13.13 17.50 6.98
C ASN A 78 11.74 17.35 6.39
N ARG A 79 11.00 18.45 6.37
CA ARG A 79 9.64 18.53 5.84
C ARG A 79 9.47 17.93 4.43
N TYR A 80 10.41 18.19 3.52
CA TYR A 80 10.31 17.68 2.14
C TYR A 80 10.52 16.17 2.07
N ILE A 81 11.32 15.61 2.97
CA ILE A 81 11.49 14.16 3.11
C ILE A 81 10.21 13.53 3.69
N THR A 82 9.59 14.18 4.69
CA THR A 82 8.28 13.76 5.20
C THR A 82 7.22 13.82 4.11
N ALA A 83 7.17 14.90 3.33
CA ALA A 83 6.23 15.05 2.21
C ALA A 83 6.46 13.98 1.13
N PHE A 84 7.72 13.71 0.78
CA PHE A 84 8.08 12.62 -0.14
C PHE A 84 7.52 11.27 0.36
N TYR A 85 7.75 10.95 1.63
CA TYR A 85 7.21 9.74 2.24
C TYR A 85 5.69 9.67 2.15
N CYS A 86 4.98 10.71 2.59
CA CYS A 86 3.53 10.76 2.56
C CYS A 86 2.98 10.58 1.13
N SER A 87 3.59 11.24 0.15
CA SER A 87 3.18 11.14 -1.25
C SER A 87 3.47 9.78 -1.87
N CYS A 88 4.53 9.06 -1.47
CA CYS A 88 4.77 7.70 -1.94
C CYS A 88 3.66 6.72 -1.50
N ASN A 89 3.01 6.98 -0.36
CA ASN A 89 1.93 6.12 0.14
C ASN A 89 0.62 6.21 -0.66
N THR A 90 0.51 7.11 -1.65
CA THR A 90 -0.69 7.23 -2.51
C THR A 90 -0.68 6.28 -3.69
N VAL A 91 0.51 5.96 -4.23
CA VAL A 91 0.68 5.12 -5.42
C VAL A 91 -0.04 3.76 -5.33
N PRO A 92 -0.08 3.05 -4.18
CA PRO A 92 -0.85 1.81 -4.04
C PRO A 92 -2.34 1.94 -4.37
N PHE A 93 -2.95 3.12 -4.16
CA PHE A 93 -4.36 3.35 -4.51
C PHE A 93 -4.59 3.25 -6.01
N VAL A 94 -3.68 3.80 -6.81
CA VAL A 94 -3.77 3.72 -8.27
C VAL A 94 -3.47 2.30 -8.76
N LEU A 95 -2.44 1.65 -8.19
CA LEU A 95 -2.11 0.27 -8.54
C LEU A 95 -3.29 -0.67 -8.28
N MET A 96 -4.02 -0.47 -7.18
CA MET A 96 -5.25 -1.21 -6.86
C MET A 96 -6.31 -1.05 -7.96
N ILE A 97 -6.56 0.18 -8.43
CA ILE A 97 -7.50 0.44 -9.52
C ILE A 97 -7.07 -0.27 -10.80
N ILE A 98 -5.79 -0.22 -11.14
CA ILE A 98 -5.24 -0.88 -12.33
C ILE A 98 -5.45 -2.40 -12.24
N ASP A 99 -5.29 -2.99 -11.06
CA ASP A 99 -5.51 -4.41 -10.87
C ASP A 99 -7.00 -4.79 -11.04
N PHE A 100 -7.92 -4.04 -10.43
CA PHE A 100 -9.36 -4.26 -10.65
C PHE A 100 -9.78 -4.01 -12.10
N LEU A 101 -9.18 -3.03 -12.77
CA LEU A 101 -9.43 -2.75 -14.18
C LEU A 101 -8.99 -3.94 -15.05
N TYR A 102 -7.78 -4.44 -14.81
CA TYR A 102 -7.26 -5.63 -15.48
C TYR A 102 -8.18 -6.84 -15.27
N ARG A 103 -8.66 -7.02 -14.03
CA ARG A 103 -9.59 -8.10 -13.67
C ARG A 103 -10.89 -8.00 -14.44
N TYR A 104 -11.52 -6.83 -14.40
CA TYR A 104 -12.75 -6.58 -15.12
C TYR A 104 -12.60 -6.85 -16.62
N TRP A 105 -11.53 -6.32 -17.24
CA TRP A 105 -11.28 -6.54 -18.67
C TRP A 105 -11.01 -8.00 -19.01
N SER A 106 -10.31 -8.73 -18.14
CA SER A 106 -10.00 -10.14 -18.40
C SER A 106 -11.22 -11.05 -18.51
N ILE A 107 -12.35 -10.65 -17.93
CA ILE A 107 -13.61 -11.38 -18.05
C ILE A 107 -14.62 -10.72 -18.99
N ALA A 108 -14.82 -9.41 -18.88
CA ALA A 108 -15.88 -8.72 -19.61
C ALA A 108 -15.43 -8.26 -21.00
N LYS A 109 -14.16 -7.90 -21.17
CA LYS A 109 -13.62 -7.30 -22.39
C LYS A 109 -12.20 -7.80 -22.73
N PRO A 110 -11.99 -9.11 -22.99
CA PRO A 110 -10.65 -9.66 -23.17
C PRO A 110 -9.85 -9.01 -24.30
N HIS A 111 -10.53 -8.51 -25.34
CA HIS A 111 -9.90 -7.79 -26.46
C HIS A 111 -9.17 -6.51 -26.01
N GLN A 112 -9.56 -5.89 -24.89
CA GLN A 112 -8.90 -4.70 -24.35
C GLN A 112 -7.58 -5.02 -23.64
N LEU A 113 -7.32 -6.29 -23.28
CA LEU A 113 -6.06 -6.68 -22.65
C LEU A 113 -4.84 -6.43 -23.56
N GLY A 114 -5.03 -6.38 -24.88
CA GLY A 114 -3.98 -6.00 -25.83
C GLY A 114 -3.39 -4.61 -25.56
N LEU A 115 -4.13 -3.71 -24.90
CA LEU A 115 -3.64 -2.39 -24.51
C LEU A 115 -2.50 -2.46 -23.48
N PHE A 116 -2.45 -3.49 -22.63
CA PHE A 116 -1.34 -3.68 -21.68
C PHE A 116 -0.01 -4.03 -22.38
N HIS A 117 -0.02 -4.29 -23.69
CA HIS A 117 1.18 -4.42 -24.52
C HIS A 117 1.50 -3.15 -25.32
N ASN A 118 0.62 -2.15 -25.30
CA ASN A 118 0.82 -0.88 -26.00
C ASN A 118 1.60 0.11 -25.12
N GLY A 119 2.77 0.53 -25.60
CA GLY A 119 3.65 1.46 -24.87
C GLY A 119 2.98 2.78 -24.49
N LYS A 120 2.07 3.33 -25.31
CA LYS A 120 1.33 4.57 -24.98
C LYS A 120 0.39 4.37 -23.80
N PHE A 121 -0.30 3.23 -23.75
CA PHE A 121 -1.20 2.90 -22.65
C PHE A 121 -0.41 2.64 -21.37
N ILE A 122 0.70 1.91 -21.45
CA ILE A 122 1.60 1.70 -20.29
C ILE A 122 2.14 3.04 -19.77
N MET A 123 2.57 3.94 -20.66
CA MET A 123 3.03 5.28 -20.27
C MET A 123 1.93 6.05 -19.54
N MET A 124 0.69 6.01 -20.06
CA MET A 124 -0.47 6.61 -19.39
C MET A 124 -0.69 6.04 -17.99
N LEU A 125 -0.62 4.71 -17.82
CA LEU A 125 -0.76 4.05 -16.52
C LEU A 125 0.31 4.47 -15.50
N ASN A 126 1.52 4.85 -15.96
CA ASN A 126 2.59 5.35 -15.07
C ASN A 126 2.46 6.85 -14.77
N ILE A 127 1.87 7.63 -15.68
CA ILE A 127 1.64 9.06 -15.49
C ILE A 127 0.58 9.31 -14.41
N ILE A 128 -0.47 8.49 -14.34
CA ILE A 128 -1.55 8.64 -13.34
C ILE A 128 -1.02 8.65 -11.89
N PRO A 129 -0.29 7.62 -11.41
CA PRO A 129 0.24 7.64 -10.04
C PRO A 129 1.29 8.74 -9.84
N LEU A 130 2.02 9.15 -10.88
CA LEU A 130 2.94 10.28 -10.79
C LEU A 130 2.20 11.60 -10.58
N ILE A 131 1.09 11.84 -11.27
CA ILE A 131 0.26 13.03 -11.07
C ILE A 131 -0.31 13.03 -9.66
N GLU A 132 -0.84 11.90 -9.18
CA GLU A 132 -1.38 11.79 -7.82
C GLU A 132 -0.31 12.07 -6.76
N TYR A 133 0.88 11.48 -6.93
CA TYR A 133 2.05 11.77 -6.11
C TYR A 133 2.39 13.27 -6.09
N ILE A 134 2.43 13.93 -7.26
CA ILE A 134 2.77 15.35 -7.38
C ILE A 134 1.71 16.21 -6.69
N ILE A 135 0.43 15.93 -6.91
CA ILE A 135 -0.68 16.65 -6.26
C ILE A 135 -0.54 16.54 -4.74
N TRP A 136 -0.36 15.33 -4.22
CA TRP A 136 -0.20 15.12 -2.79
C TRP A 136 1.02 15.83 -2.23
N PHE A 137 2.15 15.77 -2.95
CA PHE A 137 3.40 16.43 -2.55
C PHE A 137 3.22 17.96 -2.48
N VAL A 138 2.62 18.55 -3.51
CA VAL A 138 2.32 19.99 -3.55
C VAL A 138 1.36 20.40 -2.44
N VAL A 139 0.33 19.60 -2.14
CA VAL A 139 -0.56 19.89 -1.00
C VAL A 139 0.23 19.86 0.32
N CYS A 140 1.04 18.82 0.54
CA CYS A 140 1.91 18.71 1.71
C CYS A 140 2.90 19.88 1.84
N THR A 141 3.54 20.31 0.75
CA THR A 141 4.54 21.37 0.85
C THR A 141 3.92 22.76 0.86
N GLU A 142 2.91 23.04 0.04
CA GLU A 142 2.41 24.40 -0.19
C GLU A 142 1.14 24.76 0.59
N VAL A 143 0.33 23.79 1.01
CA VAL A 143 -0.94 24.06 1.71
C VAL A 143 -0.85 23.80 3.20
N LEU A 144 -0.19 22.72 3.62
CA LEU A 144 -0.03 22.40 5.05
C LEU A 144 0.86 23.42 5.75
N THR A 145 0.63 23.68 7.04
CA THR A 145 1.49 24.57 7.83
C THR A 145 2.71 23.81 8.39
N GLY A 146 3.65 24.52 9.03
CA GLY A 146 4.87 23.94 9.63
C GLY A 146 6.20 24.44 9.04
N LYS A 147 6.17 25.35 8.05
CA LYS A 147 7.38 25.97 7.46
C LYS A 147 8.03 27.04 8.34
N GLY A 148 7.32 27.59 9.32
CA GLY A 148 7.78 28.67 10.18
C GLY A 148 7.26 28.52 11.61
N ASP A 149 7.40 29.58 12.40
CA ASP A 149 6.96 29.59 13.79
C ASP A 149 5.43 29.58 13.85
N GLU A 150 4.90 28.48 14.36
CA GLU A 150 3.48 28.32 14.66
C GLU A 150 3.31 27.54 15.97
N ILE A 151 2.18 27.78 16.65
CA ILE A 151 1.86 27.13 17.93
C ILE A 151 1.74 25.61 17.72
N GLY A 152 1.09 25.16 16.64
CA GLY A 152 0.91 23.74 16.35
C GLY A 152 2.22 22.96 16.23
N LYS A 153 3.20 23.50 15.49
CA LYS A 153 4.55 22.95 15.38
C LYS A 153 5.26 22.89 16.74
N THR A 154 5.13 23.94 17.55
CA THR A 154 5.73 23.99 18.89
C THR A 154 5.16 22.92 19.81
N LEU A 155 3.84 22.71 19.79
CA LEU A 155 3.19 21.67 20.58
C LEU A 155 3.60 20.26 20.12
N LEU A 156 3.72 20.04 18.80
CA LEU A 156 4.22 18.78 18.23
C LEU A 156 5.69 18.52 18.58
N GLN A 157 6.54 19.55 18.60
CA GLN A 157 7.92 19.47 19.07
C GLN A 157 8.00 19.05 20.55
N GLN A 158 7.18 19.65 21.40
CA GLN A 158 7.11 19.31 22.82
C GLN A 158 6.61 17.88 23.03
N GLU A 159 5.55 17.49 22.31
CA GLU A 159 4.97 16.16 22.43
C GLU A 159 5.90 15.07 21.90
N SER A 160 6.62 15.32 20.80
CA SER A 160 7.64 14.40 20.31
C SER A 160 8.83 14.27 21.26
N GLY A 161 9.28 15.38 21.85
CA GLY A 161 10.27 15.35 22.93
C GLY A 161 9.81 14.51 24.11
N ARG A 162 8.52 14.60 24.49
CA ARG A 162 7.93 13.85 25.60
C ARG A 162 7.76 12.35 25.29
N ARG A 163 7.23 12.00 24.12
CA ARG A 163 6.95 10.59 23.74
C ARG A 163 8.20 9.83 23.29
N LEU A 164 9.10 10.49 22.57
CA LEU A 164 10.23 9.84 21.91
C LEU A 164 11.58 10.11 22.59
N ALA A 165 11.62 10.99 23.61
CA ALA A 165 12.87 11.52 24.18
C ALA A 165 13.81 12.16 23.14
N LYS A 166 13.27 12.52 21.96
CA LYS A 166 13.94 13.15 20.83
C LYS A 166 12.95 14.09 20.15
N PRO A 167 13.04 15.42 20.38
CA PRO A 167 12.15 16.36 19.71
C PRO A 167 12.48 16.41 18.21
N MET A 168 11.44 16.35 17.39
CA MET A 168 11.53 16.59 15.94
C MET A 168 11.27 18.07 15.70
N MET A 169 12.20 18.80 15.08
CA MET A 169 12.15 20.25 14.98
C MET A 169 11.53 20.70 13.65
N GLU A 170 12.10 20.30 12.53
CA GLU A 170 11.81 20.83 11.17
C GLU A 170 11.12 19.84 10.24
N GLY A 171 10.91 18.59 10.67
CA GLY A 171 10.30 17.52 9.87
C GLY A 171 8.79 17.64 9.68
N TRP A 172 8.11 18.56 10.38
CA TRP A 172 6.66 18.55 10.52
C TRP A 172 5.92 19.03 9.28
N LEU A 173 4.95 18.22 8.88
CA LEU A 173 3.76 18.63 8.13
C LEU A 173 2.63 18.79 9.14
N VAL A 174 2.09 19.99 9.27
CA VAL A 174 1.10 20.33 10.30
C VAL A 174 -0.24 20.65 9.65
N MET A 175 -1.29 20.12 10.25
CA MET A 175 -2.68 20.45 9.98
C MET A 175 -3.28 21.00 11.26
N ASN A 176 -3.13 22.32 11.43
CA ASN A 176 -3.81 23.05 12.50
C ASN A 176 -5.22 23.41 12.02
N TYR A 177 -6.22 22.63 12.42
CA TYR A 177 -7.58 22.78 11.89
C TYR A 177 -8.31 24.01 12.44
N TRP A 178 -7.96 24.45 13.65
CA TRP A 178 -8.64 25.55 14.33
C TRP A 178 -7.63 26.56 14.86
N GLU A 179 -7.74 27.82 14.43
CA GLU A 179 -6.86 28.90 14.87
C GLU A 179 -7.71 30.01 15.47
N ASN A 180 -7.47 30.35 16.74
CA ASN A 180 -8.24 31.36 17.49
C ASN A 180 -9.78 31.12 17.48
N GLY A 181 -10.21 29.85 17.41
CA GLY A 181 -11.63 29.47 17.36
C GLY A 181 -12.24 29.53 15.96
N GLU A 182 -11.48 29.92 14.95
CA GLU A 182 -11.91 29.91 13.55
C GLU A 182 -11.33 28.70 12.80
N LEU A 183 -12.10 28.15 11.86
CA LEU A 183 -11.68 27.02 11.06
C LEU A 183 -10.64 27.45 10.02
N ASN A 184 -9.49 26.79 10.00
CA ASN A 184 -8.44 27.05 9.01
C ASN A 184 -8.85 26.49 7.64
N VAL A 185 -9.44 27.35 6.80
CA VAL A 185 -9.99 26.98 5.49
C VAL A 185 -8.96 26.33 4.57
N PRO A 186 -7.72 26.84 4.41
CA PRO A 186 -6.68 26.14 3.66
C PRO A 186 -6.43 24.69 4.10
N ILE A 187 -6.35 24.45 5.41
CA ILE A 187 -6.13 23.10 5.96
C ILE A 187 -7.36 22.21 5.75
N LEU A 188 -8.57 22.76 5.84
CA LEU A 188 -9.79 22.04 5.48
C LEU A 188 -9.77 21.65 3.99
N CYS A 189 -9.39 22.56 3.10
CA CYS A 189 -9.26 22.27 1.66
C CYS A 189 -8.24 21.15 1.41
N ALA A 190 -7.08 21.17 2.10
CA ALA A 190 -6.09 20.09 2.01
C ALA A 190 -6.68 18.74 2.44
N LEU A 191 -7.40 18.70 3.56
CA LEU A 191 -8.11 17.51 4.03
C LEU A 191 -9.13 17.01 3.00
N MET A 192 -9.91 17.91 2.40
CA MET A 192 -10.90 17.54 1.39
C MET A 192 -10.24 16.97 0.15
N VAL A 193 -9.10 17.51 -0.29
CA VAL A 193 -8.32 16.93 -1.41
C VAL A 193 -7.85 15.52 -1.07
N PHE A 194 -7.26 15.31 0.11
CA PHE A 194 -6.83 13.97 0.55
C PHE A 194 -8.00 12.98 0.58
N ASN A 195 -9.12 13.37 1.19
CA ASN A 195 -10.33 12.55 1.25
C ASN A 195 -10.89 12.25 -0.15
N VAL A 196 -10.96 13.23 -1.06
CA VAL A 196 -11.49 13.01 -2.43
C VAL A 196 -10.64 12.00 -3.20
N ILE A 197 -9.31 12.09 -3.10
CA ILE A 197 -8.40 11.11 -3.71
C ILE A 197 -8.65 9.72 -3.10
N MET A 198 -8.58 9.63 -1.77
CA MET A 198 -8.77 8.41 -0.99
C MET A 198 -10.12 7.71 -1.29
N PHE A 199 -11.24 8.40 -1.12
CA PHE A 199 -12.57 7.85 -1.37
C PHE A 199 -12.81 7.62 -2.86
N GLY A 200 -12.30 8.49 -3.74
CA GLY A 200 -12.43 8.36 -5.19
C GLY A 200 -11.78 7.09 -5.71
N CYS A 201 -10.56 6.80 -5.29
CA CYS A 201 -9.85 5.58 -5.69
C CYS A 201 -10.58 4.32 -5.22
N PHE A 202 -11.05 4.30 -3.97
CA PHE A 202 -11.85 3.18 -3.45
C PHE A 202 -13.19 3.03 -4.17
N ALA A 203 -13.89 4.13 -4.47
CA ALA A 203 -15.16 4.07 -5.19
C ALA A 203 -14.99 3.47 -6.59
N ILE A 204 -13.92 3.83 -7.31
CA ILE A 204 -13.58 3.25 -8.61
C ILE A 204 -13.26 1.76 -8.46
N ALA A 205 -12.45 1.38 -7.47
CA ALA A 205 -12.12 -0.03 -7.19
C ALA A 205 -13.37 -0.86 -6.86
N VAL A 206 -14.27 -0.36 -6.02
CA VAL A 206 -15.55 -1.01 -5.68
C VAL A 206 -16.45 -1.13 -6.92
N CYS A 207 -16.50 -0.11 -7.76
CA CYS A 207 -17.27 -0.16 -9.01
C CYS A 207 -16.73 -1.26 -9.95
N LEU A 208 -15.43 -1.24 -10.24
CA LEU A 208 -14.78 -2.26 -11.09
C LEU A 208 -14.89 -3.66 -10.48
N GLY A 209 -14.75 -3.77 -9.16
CA GLY A 209 -14.94 -5.01 -8.43
C GLY A 209 -16.36 -5.55 -8.53
N SER A 210 -17.36 -4.68 -8.39
CA SER A 210 -18.79 -5.03 -8.53
C SER A 210 -19.14 -5.47 -9.94
N MET A 211 -18.61 -4.78 -10.96
CA MET A 211 -18.76 -5.19 -12.36
C MET A 211 -18.09 -6.55 -12.61
N THR A 212 -16.89 -6.76 -12.06
CA THR A 212 -16.19 -8.05 -12.16
C THR A 212 -16.99 -9.17 -11.50
N TYR A 213 -17.52 -8.92 -10.29
CA TYR A 213 -18.38 -9.86 -9.58
C TYR A 213 -19.61 -10.24 -10.43
N TYR A 214 -20.30 -9.24 -10.99
CA TYR A 214 -21.46 -9.46 -11.84
C TYR A 214 -21.14 -10.37 -13.04
N HIS A 215 -20.04 -10.12 -13.73
CA HIS A 215 -19.61 -10.96 -14.85
C HIS A 215 -19.22 -12.38 -14.44
N ILE A 216 -18.59 -12.56 -13.29
CA ILE A 216 -18.14 -13.87 -12.80
C ILE A 216 -19.31 -14.74 -12.29
N TYR A 217 -20.22 -14.14 -11.52
CA TYR A 217 -21.22 -14.89 -10.75
C TYR A 217 -22.61 -14.86 -11.38
N VAL A 218 -22.96 -13.81 -12.12
CA VAL A 218 -24.27 -13.68 -12.76
C VAL A 218 -24.22 -14.11 -14.22
N LEU A 219 -23.26 -13.58 -14.98
CA LEU A 219 -23.14 -13.89 -16.42
C LEU A 219 -22.24 -15.09 -16.71
N GLY A 220 -21.44 -15.55 -15.74
CA GLY A 220 -20.46 -16.61 -15.95
C GLY A 220 -21.06 -17.96 -16.36
N SER A 221 -22.30 -18.25 -15.95
CA SER A 221 -23.01 -19.49 -16.31
C SER A 221 -23.65 -19.46 -17.70
N THR A 222 -23.89 -18.28 -18.25
CA THR A 222 -24.51 -18.08 -19.57
C THR A 222 -23.50 -17.67 -20.64
N ALA A 223 -22.29 -17.25 -20.24
CA ALA A 223 -21.21 -16.91 -21.14
C ALA A 223 -20.52 -18.16 -21.74
N ASN A 224 -20.00 -18.04 -22.96
CA ASN A 224 -19.16 -19.04 -23.63
C ASN A 224 -17.75 -19.13 -23.01
N ILE A 225 -17.65 -19.19 -21.68
CA ILE A 225 -16.40 -19.30 -20.92
C ILE A 225 -16.32 -20.71 -20.35
N SER A 226 -15.18 -21.38 -20.50
CA SER A 226 -15.01 -22.73 -19.94
C SER A 226 -15.08 -22.71 -18.40
N ALA A 227 -15.63 -23.77 -17.80
CA ALA A 227 -15.72 -23.89 -16.35
C ALA A 227 -14.34 -23.76 -15.65
N HIS A 228 -13.28 -24.26 -16.30
CA HIS A 228 -11.92 -24.13 -15.80
C HIS A 228 -11.44 -22.67 -15.77
N ALA A 229 -11.67 -21.91 -16.85
CA ALA A 229 -11.30 -20.50 -16.94
C ALA A 229 -12.11 -19.66 -15.94
N LEU A 230 -13.41 -19.91 -15.79
CA LEU A 230 -14.26 -19.22 -14.82
C LEU A 230 -13.82 -19.46 -13.38
N HIS A 231 -13.46 -20.69 -13.03
CA HIS A 231 -12.92 -21.04 -11.72
C HIS A 231 -11.59 -20.31 -11.43
N MET A 232 -10.72 -20.19 -12.44
CA MET A 232 -9.50 -19.38 -12.32
C MET A 232 -9.82 -17.90 -12.08
N GLN A 233 -10.75 -17.31 -12.84
CA GLN A 233 -11.13 -15.91 -12.66
C GLN A 233 -11.73 -15.63 -11.27
N ARG A 234 -12.58 -16.52 -10.75
CA ARG A 234 -13.12 -16.43 -9.37
C ARG A 234 -12.03 -16.32 -8.33
N LYS A 235 -11.06 -17.21 -8.40
CA LYS A 235 -9.96 -17.27 -7.45
C LYS A 235 -9.07 -16.04 -7.51
N LEU A 236 -8.75 -15.60 -8.74
CA LEU A 236 -7.99 -14.39 -8.97
C LEU A 236 -8.73 -13.17 -8.43
N PHE A 237 -10.03 -13.06 -8.68
CA PHE A 237 -10.86 -11.97 -8.17
C PHE A 237 -10.92 -11.93 -6.64
N VAL A 238 -11.16 -13.08 -5.99
CA VAL A 238 -11.13 -13.16 -4.51
C VAL A 238 -9.76 -12.72 -3.97
N SER A 239 -8.66 -13.11 -4.63
CA SER A 239 -7.32 -12.65 -4.23
C SER A 239 -7.20 -11.13 -4.21
N VAL A 240 -7.68 -10.47 -5.26
CA VAL A 240 -7.63 -8.99 -5.35
C VAL A 240 -8.52 -8.35 -4.29
N CYS A 241 -9.72 -8.88 -4.06
CA CYS A 241 -10.60 -8.36 -3.00
C CYS A 241 -9.97 -8.45 -1.60
N VAL A 242 -9.31 -9.58 -1.29
CA VAL A 242 -8.63 -9.72 0.01
C VAL A 242 -7.41 -8.80 0.08
N GLN A 243 -6.61 -8.70 -0.99
CA GLN A 243 -5.48 -7.77 -1.07
C GLN A 243 -5.93 -6.34 -0.80
N THR A 244 -7.03 -5.89 -1.41
CA THR A 244 -7.59 -4.55 -1.18
C THR A 244 -8.13 -4.34 0.23
N ALA A 245 -8.63 -5.38 0.89
CA ALA A 245 -9.11 -5.28 2.27
C ALA A 245 -7.98 -4.99 3.26
N ILE A 246 -6.74 -5.42 2.97
CA ILE A 246 -5.57 -5.19 3.83
C ILE A 246 -5.26 -3.69 3.98
N PRO A 247 -4.90 -2.92 2.93
CA PRO A 247 -4.63 -1.48 3.09
C PRO A 247 -5.87 -0.70 3.52
N LEU A 248 -7.09 -1.16 3.24
CA LEU A 248 -8.30 -0.56 3.79
C LEU A 248 -8.28 -0.61 5.34
N VAL A 249 -7.97 -1.76 5.93
CA VAL A 249 -7.98 -1.92 7.39
C VAL A 249 -6.74 -1.28 8.02
N PHE A 250 -5.56 -1.51 7.46
CA PHE A 250 -4.28 -1.15 8.07
C PHE A 250 -3.83 0.29 7.76
N VAL A 251 -4.34 0.92 6.70
CA VAL A 251 -3.91 2.27 6.30
C VAL A 251 -5.08 3.23 6.28
N TYR A 252 -6.17 2.87 5.59
CA TYR A 252 -7.26 3.80 5.32
C TYR A 252 -8.05 4.18 6.58
N ILE A 253 -8.47 3.19 7.36
CA ILE A 253 -9.19 3.41 8.63
C ILE A 253 -8.37 4.30 9.58
N PRO A 254 -7.09 3.99 9.91
CA PRO A 254 -6.31 4.85 10.79
C PRO A 254 -6.12 6.25 10.21
N TYR A 255 -5.90 6.39 8.90
CA TYR A 255 -5.73 7.70 8.26
C TYR A 255 -7.00 8.55 8.36
N ILE A 256 -8.18 7.97 8.10
CA ILE A 256 -9.45 8.67 8.29
C ILE A 256 -9.60 9.13 9.73
N ALA A 257 -9.28 8.27 10.70
CA ALA A 257 -9.39 8.60 12.11
C ALA A 257 -8.49 9.79 12.48
N VAL A 258 -7.20 9.72 12.18
CA VAL A 258 -6.24 10.77 12.58
C VAL A 258 -6.40 12.08 11.81
N LEU A 259 -6.94 12.05 10.58
CA LEU A 259 -7.14 13.25 9.76
C LEU A 259 -8.52 13.91 9.97
N ASN A 260 -9.58 13.14 10.21
CA ASN A 260 -10.95 13.69 10.25
C ASN A 260 -11.46 13.93 11.68
N LEU A 261 -11.08 13.10 12.66
CA LEU A 261 -11.50 13.32 14.05
C LEU A 261 -11.04 14.69 14.58
N PRO A 262 -9.81 15.17 14.29
CA PRO A 262 -9.38 16.48 14.80
C PRO A 262 -10.18 17.66 14.28
N VAL A 263 -10.64 17.62 13.03
CA VAL A 263 -11.47 18.69 12.45
C VAL A 263 -12.79 18.82 13.19
N LEU A 264 -13.35 17.69 13.58
CA LEU A 264 -14.60 17.60 14.35
C LEU A 264 -14.39 17.85 15.84
N ASN A 265 -13.15 18.12 16.27
CA ASN A 265 -12.74 18.23 17.67
C ASN A 265 -13.12 16.98 18.49
N PHE A 266 -12.98 15.80 17.87
CA PHE A 266 -13.19 14.52 18.53
C PHE A 266 -11.86 13.91 18.98
N PRO A 267 -11.80 13.29 20.18
CA PRO A 267 -10.59 12.65 20.66
C PRO A 267 -10.11 11.55 19.71
N VAL A 268 -8.81 11.56 19.40
CA VAL A 268 -8.16 10.60 18.51
C VAL A 268 -7.81 9.28 19.23
N TYR A 269 -7.90 9.26 20.57
CA TYR A 269 -7.60 8.09 21.40
C TYR A 269 -6.21 7.51 21.12
N PHE A 270 -6.11 6.29 20.60
CA PHE A 270 -4.85 5.59 20.31
C PHE A 270 -4.50 5.61 18.81
N TRP A 271 -5.32 6.25 17.98
CA TRP A 271 -5.19 6.15 16.53
C TRP A 271 -3.91 6.82 16.00
N ASP A 272 -3.42 7.88 16.64
CA ASP A 272 -2.17 8.55 16.26
C ASP A 272 -0.96 7.63 16.47
N ASP A 273 -0.88 6.93 17.61
CA ASP A 273 0.15 5.93 17.88
C ASP A 273 0.03 4.72 16.93
N ALA A 274 -1.19 4.22 16.72
CA ALA A 274 -1.43 3.04 15.88
C ALA A 274 -1.22 3.30 14.38
N CYS A 275 -1.38 4.54 13.91
CA CYS A 275 -1.39 4.87 12.49
C CYS A 275 -0.14 4.39 11.75
N MET A 276 1.05 4.74 12.24
CA MET A 276 2.30 4.34 11.59
C MET A 276 2.66 2.87 11.86
N LEU A 277 2.25 2.29 13.00
CA LEU A 277 2.41 0.86 13.25
C LEU A 277 1.59 -0.01 12.30
N LEU A 278 0.33 0.35 12.05
CA LEU A 278 -0.52 -0.37 11.11
C LEU A 278 -0.04 -0.14 9.67
N THR A 279 0.42 1.07 9.34
CA THR A 279 1.04 1.38 8.05
C THR A 279 2.31 0.57 7.79
N SER A 280 3.18 0.35 8.79
CA SER A 280 4.34 -0.54 8.60
C SER A 280 3.95 -2.02 8.49
N CYS A 281 2.79 -2.40 9.03
CA CYS A 281 2.32 -3.78 9.04
C CYS A 281 1.69 -4.20 7.68
N PHE A 282 1.05 -3.27 6.96
CA PHE A 282 0.25 -3.62 5.78
C PHE A 282 1.04 -4.36 4.69
N PRO A 283 2.27 -3.96 4.28
CA PRO A 283 2.96 -4.62 3.17
C PRO A 283 3.34 -6.05 3.53
N ALA A 284 3.58 -6.28 4.82
CA ALA A 284 3.90 -7.55 5.40
C ALA A 284 2.75 -8.56 5.23
N TRP A 285 1.54 -8.11 5.56
CA TRP A 285 0.31 -8.88 5.37
C TRP A 285 -0.08 -9.02 3.91
N ASP A 286 0.06 -7.97 3.10
CA ASP A 286 -0.29 -8.03 1.67
C ASP A 286 0.52 -9.12 0.97
N GLY A 287 1.85 -9.08 1.12
CA GLY A 287 2.75 -10.08 0.56
C GLY A 287 2.44 -11.52 1.02
N PHE A 288 2.19 -11.70 2.33
CA PHE A 288 1.84 -13.01 2.90
C PHE A 288 0.53 -13.56 2.33
N ILE A 289 -0.52 -12.73 2.28
CA ILE A 289 -1.84 -13.11 1.79
C ILE A 289 -1.78 -13.52 0.32
N VAL A 290 -1.03 -12.79 -0.52
CA VAL A 290 -0.86 -13.15 -1.93
C VAL A 290 -0.26 -14.56 -2.06
N ILE A 291 0.77 -14.88 -1.28
CA ILE A 291 1.42 -16.20 -1.30
C ILE A 291 0.42 -17.30 -0.93
N VAL A 292 -0.37 -17.11 0.12
CA VAL A 292 -1.32 -18.10 0.63
C VAL A 292 -2.50 -18.30 -0.34
N LEU A 293 -3.03 -17.22 -0.92
CA LEU A 293 -4.17 -17.27 -1.84
C LEU A 293 -3.80 -17.81 -3.23
N MET A 294 -2.50 -17.85 -3.56
CA MET A 294 -1.98 -18.40 -4.81
C MET A 294 -1.30 -19.77 -4.59
N PRO A 295 -2.04 -20.89 -4.74
CA PRO A 295 -1.51 -22.25 -4.68
C PRO A 295 -0.27 -22.56 -5.47
N ASP A 296 -0.06 -21.92 -6.61
CA ASP A 296 1.17 -22.13 -7.36
C ASP A 296 2.40 -21.60 -6.58
N TYR A 297 2.20 -20.55 -5.78
CA TYR A 297 3.26 -19.89 -5.00
C TYR A 297 3.56 -20.70 -3.75
N TRP A 298 2.60 -20.88 -2.85
CA TRP A 298 2.88 -21.60 -1.60
C TRP A 298 3.22 -23.07 -1.82
N LYS A 299 2.59 -23.79 -2.77
CA LYS A 299 2.97 -25.19 -3.07
C LYS A 299 4.36 -25.27 -3.67
N GLY A 300 4.72 -24.30 -4.52
CA GLY A 300 6.06 -24.19 -5.09
C GLY A 300 7.11 -24.00 -4.01
N LEU A 301 6.91 -23.05 -3.10
CA LEU A 301 7.81 -22.76 -1.97
C LEU A 301 7.97 -23.97 -1.05
N VAL A 302 6.86 -24.60 -0.64
CA VAL A 302 6.88 -25.84 0.17
C VAL A 302 7.60 -26.98 -0.57
N GLY A 303 7.42 -27.07 -1.89
CA GLY A 303 8.10 -28.06 -2.74
C GLY A 303 9.62 -27.91 -2.78
N ILE A 304 10.14 -26.68 -2.68
CA ILE A 304 11.59 -26.43 -2.53
C ILE A 304 12.07 -26.93 -1.17
N ILE A 305 11.37 -26.57 -0.09
CA ILE A 305 11.74 -26.96 1.27
C ILE A 305 11.72 -28.49 1.44
N LYS A 306 10.75 -29.18 0.80
CA LYS A 306 10.62 -30.64 0.88
C LYS A 306 11.60 -31.41 -0.03
N ARG A 307 12.20 -30.79 -1.04
CA ARG A 307 13.24 -31.42 -1.86
C ARG A 307 14.59 -31.34 -1.13
N LYS A 308 14.92 -32.39 -0.36
CA LYS A 308 16.31 -32.63 0.08
C LYS A 308 17.25 -32.67 -1.15
N PRO A 309 18.51 -32.23 -1.04
CA PRO A 309 19.47 -32.35 -2.14
C PRO A 309 19.59 -33.83 -2.52
N LYS A 310 19.47 -34.14 -3.82
CA LYS A 310 19.86 -35.47 -4.31
C LYS A 310 21.35 -35.63 -4.02
N GLU A 311 21.72 -36.59 -3.18
CA GLU A 311 23.09 -37.13 -3.17
C GLU A 311 23.46 -37.49 -4.61
N ASN A 312 24.55 -36.92 -5.09
CA ASN A 312 25.15 -37.26 -6.37
C ASN A 312 25.50 -38.75 -6.34
N THR A 313 24.62 -39.59 -6.88
CA THR A 313 24.95 -40.99 -7.13
C THR A 313 26.02 -41.02 -8.21
N SER A 314 27.23 -41.36 -7.79
CA SER A 314 28.43 -41.58 -8.59
C SER A 314 28.14 -42.29 -9.91
N ALA A 315 28.70 -41.73 -10.99
CA ALA A 315 28.61 -42.26 -12.34
C ALA A 315 29.08 -43.73 -12.42
N PRO A 316 28.43 -44.59 -13.22
CA PRO A 316 28.90 -45.94 -13.43
C PRO A 316 30.19 -45.91 -14.27
N THR A 317 31.23 -46.52 -13.73
CA THR A 317 32.51 -46.77 -14.41
C THR A 317 32.25 -47.77 -15.53
N TYR A 318 32.49 -47.37 -16.78
CA TYR A 318 32.49 -48.30 -17.91
C TYR A 318 33.73 -49.20 -17.81
N SER A 319 33.55 -50.50 -17.59
CA SER A 319 34.60 -51.49 -17.80
C SER A 319 34.53 -52.00 -19.23
N THR A 320 35.57 -51.71 -20.00
CA THR A 320 35.88 -52.29 -21.30
C THR A 320 36.08 -53.80 -21.20
N ARG A 321 35.30 -54.55 -21.98
CA ARG A 321 35.69 -55.81 -22.63
C ARG A 321 35.01 -55.88 -23.98
#